data_AF-A0A538F6N5-F1
#
_entry.id   AF-A0A538F6N5-F1
#
_cell.length_a   1.000
_cell.length_b   1.000
_cell.length_c   1.000
_cell.angle_alpha   90.00
_cell.angle_beta   90.00
_cell.angle_gamma   90.00
#
_symmetry.space_group_name_H-M   'P 1'
#
loop_
_entity.id
_entity.type
_entity.pdbx_description
1 polymer ?
#
loop_
_entity_poly.entity_id
_entity_poly.type
_entity_poly.pdbx_seq_one_letter_code
_entity_poly.pdbx_strand_id
1 'polypeptide(L)'
;MALLVSMAMGGVGLAATKKKKASLNVTVPSNARVNQSYAIKVKGYSGRFNALSVYASKIKCPKNQADASSTFVNGYSYTLTPKHKFKKNNNTFFASTSGKRTACVYLYDSSNPGGSQKHKFKPYNVSP
;
A
#
# COMPACT_ATOMS: atom_id res chain seq x y z
N MET A 1 51.51 0.64 -41.61
CA MET A 1 50.40 0.08 -40.82
C MET A 1 50.93 -0.32 -39.45
N ALA A 2 50.51 0.38 -38.41
CA ALA A 2 50.66 -0.04 -37.02
C ALA A 2 49.44 0.50 -36.27
N LEU A 3 48.48 -0.39 -36.01
CA LEU A 3 47.27 -0.10 -35.24
C LEU A 3 47.65 -0.10 -33.76
N LEU A 4 47.67 1.08 -33.14
CA LEU A 4 47.67 1.21 -31.69
C LEU A 4 46.22 1.36 -31.23
N VAL A 5 45.65 0.24 -30.77
CA VAL A 5 44.41 0.20 -30.00
C VAL A 5 44.79 0.54 -28.57
N SER A 6 44.50 1.78 -28.13
CA SER A 6 44.63 2.18 -26.74
C SER A 6 43.25 2.32 -26.12
N MET A 7 43.01 1.45 -25.14
CA MET A 7 41.79 1.21 -24.40
C MET A 7 41.24 2.49 -23.75
N ALA A 8 39.97 2.80 -24.02
CA ALA A 8 39.21 3.76 -23.23
C ALA A 8 38.94 3.18 -21.84
N MET A 9 39.84 3.44 -20.90
CA MET A 9 39.57 3.33 -19.46
C MET A 9 38.74 4.53 -19.01
N GLY A 10 37.78 4.27 -18.12
CA GLY A 10 37.29 5.27 -17.19
C GLY A 10 35.96 5.91 -17.55
N GLY A 11 34.87 5.25 -17.17
CA GLY A 11 33.55 5.85 -17.23
C GLY A 11 32.41 4.90 -16.92
N VAL A 12 32.58 3.95 -15.98
CA VAL A 12 31.41 3.28 -15.39
C VAL A 12 30.77 4.31 -14.46
N GLY A 13 30.07 5.27 -15.05
CA GLY A 13 29.14 6.12 -14.33
C GLY A 13 28.15 5.18 -13.68
N LEU A 14 28.32 4.95 -12.38
CA LEU A 14 27.29 4.47 -11.49
C LEU A 14 26.12 5.43 -11.69
N ALA A 15 25.23 5.08 -12.62
CA ALA A 15 23.92 5.67 -12.69
C ALA A 15 23.31 5.37 -11.33
N ALA A 16 23.38 6.36 -10.42
CA ALA A 16 22.81 6.31 -9.09
C ALA A 16 21.36 5.92 -9.31
N THR A 17 21.09 4.63 -9.17
CA THR A 17 19.83 4.03 -9.57
C THR A 17 18.86 4.60 -8.56
N LYS A 18 18.12 5.64 -8.97
CA LYS A 18 17.22 6.40 -8.09
C LYS A 18 16.43 5.37 -7.30
N LYS A 19 16.75 5.21 -6.00
CA LYS A 19 16.12 4.18 -5.16
C LYS A 19 14.62 4.37 -5.30
N LYS A 20 13.93 3.40 -5.91
CA LYS A 20 12.48 3.51 -6.11
C LYS A 20 11.84 3.72 -4.75
N LYS A 21 11.20 4.88 -4.56
CA LYS A 21 10.46 5.18 -3.33
C LYS A 21 9.23 4.27 -3.27
N ALA A 22 8.83 3.90 -2.06
CA ALA A 22 7.60 3.15 -1.85
C ALA A 22 6.40 3.90 -2.47
N SER A 23 5.48 3.17 -3.08
CA SER A 23 4.28 3.73 -3.71
C SER A 23 3.05 2.94 -3.29
N LEU A 24 1.92 3.63 -3.17
CA LEU A 24 0.67 3.05 -2.72
C LEU A 24 -0.48 3.67 -3.50
N ASN A 25 -1.28 2.83 -4.12
CA ASN A 25 -2.49 3.22 -4.80
C ASN A 25 -3.66 2.35 -4.32
N VAL A 26 -4.78 3.00 -4.07
CA VAL A 26 -5.97 2.40 -3.47
C VAL A 26 -7.15 2.72 -4.37
N THR A 27 -7.87 1.67 -4.75
CA THR A 27 -9.10 1.75 -5.53
C THR A 27 -10.21 1.15 -4.68
N VAL A 28 -11.19 1.99 -4.38
CA VAL A 28 -12.39 1.65 -3.60
C VAL A 28 -13.50 1.20 -4.56
N PRO A 29 -14.47 0.41 -4.08
CA PRO A 29 -15.63 0.04 -4.89
C PRO A 29 -16.46 1.28 -5.26
N SER A 30 -16.98 1.30 -6.49
CA SER A 30 -17.94 2.33 -6.93
C SER A 30 -19.36 2.03 -6.46
N ASN A 31 -19.73 0.75 -6.36
CA ASN A 31 -21.10 0.28 -6.11
C ASN A 31 -21.17 -0.65 -4.89
N ALA A 32 -20.50 -0.30 -3.78
CA ALA A 32 -20.65 -1.10 -2.56
C ALA A 32 -22.09 -0.99 -2.04
N ARG A 33 -22.68 -2.13 -1.66
CA ARG A 33 -24.04 -2.22 -1.13
C ARG A 33 -24.08 -2.88 0.24
N VAL A 34 -25.15 -2.62 0.99
CA VAL A 34 -25.39 -3.32 2.25
C VAL A 34 -25.61 -4.80 1.99
N ASN A 35 -25.14 -5.63 2.91
CA ASN A 35 -25.23 -7.08 2.84
C ASN A 35 -24.58 -7.73 1.60
N GLN A 36 -23.69 -7.00 0.93
CA GLN A 36 -22.91 -7.50 -0.19
C GLN A 36 -21.42 -7.38 0.09
N SER A 37 -20.69 -8.42 -0.32
CA SER A 37 -19.24 -8.41 -0.31
C SER A 37 -18.71 -7.46 -1.38
N TYR A 38 -17.72 -6.64 -1.03
CA TYR A 38 -17.02 -5.77 -1.96
C TYR A 38 -15.52 -5.78 -1.69
N ALA A 39 -14.72 -5.49 -2.71
CA ALA A 39 -13.26 -5.54 -2.60
C ALA A 39 -12.64 -4.13 -2.62
N ILE A 40 -11.72 -3.87 -1.69
CA ILE A 40 -10.80 -2.72 -1.78
C ILE A 40 -9.52 -3.22 -2.46
N LYS A 41 -9.18 -2.64 -3.61
CA LYS A 41 -7.98 -3.01 -4.37
C LYS A 41 -6.83 -2.09 -3.98
N VAL A 42 -5.69 -2.69 -3.65
CA VAL A 42 -4.46 -1.98 -3.33
C VAL A 42 -3.35 -2.45 -4.26
N LYS A 43 -2.65 -1.51 -4.89
CA LYS A 43 -1.47 -1.81 -5.71
C LYS A 43 -0.35 -0.84 -5.41
N GLY A 44 0.90 -1.27 -5.51
CA GLY A 44 2.01 -0.42 -5.14
C GLY A 44 3.37 -1.08 -5.27
N TYR A 45 4.36 -0.42 -4.70
CA TYR A 45 5.74 -0.88 -4.58
C TYR A 45 6.17 -0.72 -3.13
N SER A 46 6.65 -1.80 -2.51
CA SER A 46 6.88 -1.85 -1.06
C SER A 46 8.08 -1.01 -0.62
N GLY A 47 9.06 -0.78 -1.50
CA GLY A 47 10.26 -0.02 -1.13
C GLY A 47 11.00 -0.70 0.01
N ARG A 48 11.15 -0.03 1.16
CA ARG A 48 11.77 -0.66 2.34
C ARG A 48 10.79 -1.41 3.25
N PHE A 49 9.50 -1.22 3.04
CA PHE A 49 8.45 -1.74 3.92
C PHE A 49 8.21 -3.23 3.65
N ASN A 50 7.82 -3.96 4.71
CA ASN A 50 7.62 -5.41 4.69
C ASN A 50 6.19 -5.82 5.09
N ALA A 51 5.29 -4.86 5.35
CA ALA A 51 3.92 -5.15 5.74
C ALA A 51 2.91 -4.17 5.14
N LEU A 52 1.69 -4.67 4.92
CA LEU A 52 0.57 -3.90 4.40
C LEU A 52 -0.70 -4.24 5.16
N SER A 53 -1.38 -3.24 5.71
CA SER A 53 -2.70 -3.40 6.34
C SER A 53 -3.76 -2.59 5.60
N VAL A 54 -4.97 -3.15 5.53
CA VAL A 54 -6.12 -2.58 4.83
C VAL A 54 -7.35 -2.72 5.70
N TYR A 55 -7.98 -1.59 6.01
CA TYR A 55 -9.18 -1.51 6.84
C TYR A 55 -10.28 -0.79 6.07
N ALA A 56 -11.53 -1.14 6.38
CA ALA A 56 -12.71 -0.43 5.94
C ALA A 56 -13.42 0.13 7.17
N SER A 57 -13.49 1.46 7.30
CA SER A 57 -14.00 2.08 8.51
C SER A 57 -15.04 3.15 8.24
N LYS A 58 -15.99 3.32 9.16
CA LYS A 58 -16.92 4.47 9.19
C LYS A 58 -16.34 5.68 9.91
N ILE A 59 -15.31 5.48 10.74
CA ILE A 59 -14.65 6.54 11.48
C ILE A 59 -13.38 7.00 10.74
N LYS A 60 -12.80 8.10 11.22
CA LYS A 60 -11.59 8.68 10.64
C LYS A 60 -10.41 7.70 10.75
N CYS A 61 -9.67 7.53 9.66
CA CYS A 61 -8.46 6.70 9.65
C CYS A 61 -7.40 7.28 10.61
N PRO A 62 -6.85 6.47 11.54
CA PRO A 62 -5.73 6.87 12.37
C PRO A 62 -4.48 7.20 11.55
N LYS A 63 -3.55 7.94 12.15
CA LYS A 63 -2.36 8.43 11.45
C LYS A 63 -1.38 7.29 11.12
N ASN A 64 -1.30 6.27 11.96
CA ASN A 64 -0.37 5.16 11.82
C ASN A 64 -1.07 3.79 11.97
N GLN A 65 -0.35 2.72 11.60
CA GLN A 65 -0.90 1.37 11.65
C GLN A 65 -1.10 0.87 13.09
N ALA A 66 -0.21 1.21 14.03
CA ALA A 66 -0.37 0.82 15.43
C ALA A 66 -1.70 1.29 16.04
N ASP A 67 -2.03 2.57 15.85
CA ASP A 67 -3.31 3.17 16.26
C ASP A 67 -4.47 2.54 15.48
N ALA A 68 -4.30 2.28 14.19
CA ALA A 68 -5.31 1.63 13.35
C ALA A 68 -5.64 0.21 13.83
N SER A 69 -4.65 -0.60 14.21
CA SER A 69 -4.89 -1.94 14.76
C SER A 69 -5.56 -1.92 16.13
N SER A 70 -5.32 -0.89 16.95
CA SER A 70 -6.00 -0.75 18.24
C SER A 70 -7.45 -0.26 18.06
N THR A 71 -7.70 0.55 17.02
CA THR A 71 -9.01 1.16 16.77
C THR A 71 -9.95 0.26 15.95
N PHE A 72 -9.42 -0.49 14.98
CA PHE A 72 -10.22 -1.24 14.03
C PHE A 72 -10.22 -2.73 14.33
N VAL A 73 -11.42 -3.26 14.57
CA VAL A 73 -11.63 -4.69 14.85
C VAL A 73 -11.50 -5.56 13.59
N ASN A 74 -11.86 -5.02 12.42
CA ASN A 74 -11.85 -5.76 11.15
C ASN A 74 -10.91 -5.13 10.12
N GLY A 75 -9.90 -5.88 9.72
CA GLY A 75 -8.96 -5.51 8.67
C GLY A 75 -8.15 -6.69 8.17
N TYR A 76 -7.44 -6.47 7.07
CA TYR A 76 -6.54 -7.44 6.47
C TYR A 76 -5.11 -6.96 6.60
N SER A 77 -4.22 -7.79 7.13
CA SER A 77 -2.79 -7.54 7.19
C SER A 77 -2.04 -8.58 6.38
N TYR A 78 -1.01 -8.13 5.65
CA TYR A 78 -0.21 -8.96 4.75
C TYR A 78 1.26 -8.70 4.98
N THR A 79 2.04 -9.77 5.07
CA THR A 79 3.49 -9.70 4.91
C THR A 79 3.82 -9.47 3.44
N LEU A 80 4.76 -8.57 3.19
CA LEU A 80 5.29 -8.22 1.88
C LEU A 80 6.80 -8.43 1.87
N THR A 81 7.31 -8.86 0.71
CA THR A 81 8.75 -8.76 0.46
C THR A 81 9.11 -7.29 0.19
N PRO A 82 10.14 -6.74 0.85
CA PRO A 82 10.67 -5.43 0.52
C PRO A 82 11.10 -5.34 -0.96
N LYS A 83 11.07 -4.14 -1.51
CA LYS A 83 11.47 -3.79 -2.88
C LYS A 83 10.69 -4.57 -3.95
N HIS A 84 9.46 -4.95 -3.67
CA HIS A 84 8.60 -5.72 -4.57
C HIS A 84 7.35 -4.95 -4.99
N LYS A 85 6.89 -5.17 -6.22
CA LYS A 85 5.60 -4.63 -6.69
C LYS A 85 4.49 -5.56 -6.20
N PHE A 86 3.46 -5.01 -5.58
CA PHE A 86 2.34 -5.80 -5.08
C PHE A 86 1.02 -5.32 -5.68
N LYS A 87 0.10 -6.27 -5.85
CA LYS A 87 -1.30 -6.03 -6.18
C LYS A 87 -2.13 -6.94 -5.26
N LYS A 88 -3.04 -6.35 -4.50
CA LYS A 88 -3.95 -7.00 -3.58
C LYS A 88 -5.36 -6.61 -3.98
N ASN A 89 -6.14 -7.58 -4.41
CA ASN A 89 -7.53 -7.43 -4.85
C ASN A 89 -8.51 -8.28 -4.04
N ASN A 90 -8.00 -9.04 -3.07
CA ASN A 90 -8.77 -10.09 -2.37
C ASN A 90 -9.23 -9.64 -0.98
N ASN A 91 -9.17 -8.33 -0.69
CA ASN A 91 -9.57 -7.79 0.60
C ASN A 91 -11.07 -7.57 0.55
N THR A 92 -11.80 -8.65 0.84
CA THR A 92 -13.26 -8.68 0.76
C THR A 92 -13.86 -8.13 2.04
N PHE A 93 -14.48 -6.98 1.97
CA PHE A 93 -15.19 -6.37 3.09
C PHE A 93 -16.68 -6.62 2.97
N PHE A 94 -17.34 -6.63 4.12
CA PHE A 94 -18.79 -6.74 4.24
C PHE A 94 -19.32 -5.55 5.02
N ALA A 95 -20.42 -4.98 4.54
CA ALA A 95 -21.08 -3.85 5.18
C ALA A 95 -22.49 -4.22 5.59
N SER A 96 -22.76 -4.25 6.90
CA SER A 96 -24.11 -4.47 7.46
C SER A 96 -25.02 -3.24 7.41
N THR A 97 -24.46 -2.08 7.07
CA THR A 97 -25.14 -0.78 7.14
C THR A 97 -24.62 0.15 6.06
N SER A 98 -25.49 1.02 5.55
CA SER A 98 -25.17 2.01 4.52
C SER A 98 -24.38 3.20 5.09
N GLY A 99 -23.95 4.09 4.20
CA GLY A 99 -23.31 5.35 4.53
C GLY A 99 -21.85 5.47 4.10
N LYS A 100 -21.25 6.61 4.44
CA LYS A 100 -19.87 6.93 4.10
C LYS A 100 -18.90 6.04 4.87
N ARG A 101 -17.94 5.48 4.15
CA ARG A 101 -16.81 4.72 4.69
C ARG A 101 -15.51 5.26 4.11
N THR A 102 -14.41 4.94 4.77
CA THR A 102 -13.06 5.23 4.31
C THR A 102 -12.24 3.95 4.32
N ALA A 103 -11.56 3.71 3.20
CA ALA A 103 -10.53 2.69 3.10
C ALA A 103 -9.24 3.24 3.71
N CYS A 104 -8.76 2.62 4.79
CA CYS A 104 -7.52 2.99 5.45
C CYS A 104 -6.44 1.97 5.09
N VAL A 105 -5.43 2.38 4.33
CA VAL A 105 -4.35 1.50 3.87
C VAL A 105 -3.02 1.99 4.39
N TYR A 106 -2.23 1.11 4.99
CA TYR A 106 -0.93 1.39 5.59
C TYR A 106 0.10 0.44 5.04
N LEU A 107 1.20 0.96 4.49
CA LEU A 107 2.40 0.24 4.08
C LEU A 107 3.52 0.61 5.03
N TYR A 108 3.97 -0.34 5.84
CA TYR A 108 4.74 -0.08 7.06
C TYR A 108 5.80 -1.17 7.31
N ASP A 109 6.62 -0.95 8.32
CA ASP A 109 7.54 -1.97 8.84
C ASP A 109 6.88 -2.70 10.01
N SER A 110 6.70 -4.01 9.91
CA SER A 110 6.05 -4.82 10.96
C SER A 110 6.81 -4.77 12.28
N SER A 111 8.12 -4.51 12.27
CA SER A 111 8.91 -4.36 13.50
C SER A 111 8.67 -3.02 14.19
N ASN A 112 8.13 -2.03 13.49
CA ASN A 112 7.82 -0.70 14.02
C ASN A 112 6.55 -0.11 13.38
N PRO A 113 5.35 -0.61 13.74
CA PRO A 113 4.07 -0.19 13.15
C PRO A 113 3.65 1.26 13.45
N GLY A 114 4.22 1.87 14.49
CA GLY A 114 4.03 3.29 14.81
C GLY A 114 5.00 4.22 14.07
N GLY A 115 6.02 3.66 13.41
CA GLY A 115 7.11 4.41 12.80
C GLY A 115 6.79 5.02 11.44
N SER A 116 7.86 5.22 10.65
CA SER A 116 7.74 5.71 9.28
C SER A 116 6.92 4.73 8.44
N GLN A 117 5.93 5.23 7.72
CA GLN A 117 5.08 4.43 6.86
C GLN A 117 4.55 5.25 5.70
N LYS A 118 3.92 4.58 4.76
CA LYS A 118 3.14 5.22 3.70
C LYS A 118 1.69 4.79 3.84
N HIS A 119 0.81 5.74 4.08
CA HIS A 119 -0.63 5.47 4.15
C HIS A 119 -1.38 6.14 3.00
N LYS A 120 -2.58 5.64 2.70
CA LYS A 120 -3.50 6.27 1.77
C LYS A 120 -4.93 6.01 2.21
N PHE A 121 -5.69 7.09 2.31
CA PHE A 121 -7.08 7.06 2.72
C PHE A 121 -7.97 7.40 1.52
N LYS A 122 -8.99 6.58 1.29
CA LYS A 122 -9.93 6.80 0.19
C LYS A 122 -11.37 6.66 0.68
N PRO A 123 -12.16 7.74 0.67
CA PRO A 123 -13.58 7.65 1.01
C PRO A 123 -14.35 6.92 -0.11
N TYR A 124 -15.42 6.25 0.27
CA TYR A 124 -16.40 5.64 -0.61
C TYR A 124 -17.76 5.56 0.08
N ASN A 125 -18.82 5.36 -0.68
CA ASN A 125 -20.16 5.22 -0.13
C ASN A 125 -20.61 3.77 -0.22
N VAL A 126 -21.37 3.33 0.78
CA VAL A 126 -22.12 2.08 0.71
C VAL A 126 -23.60 2.43 0.62
N SER A 127 -24.20 2.06 -0.50
CA SER A 127 -25.63 2.24 -0.75
C SER A 127 -26.44 1.15 -0.06
N PRO A 128 -27.73 1.38 0.23
CA PRO A 128 -28.66 0.33 0.66
C PRO A 128 -28.63 -0.88 -0.28
#